data_AF-A0A3B9IJC2-F1
#
_entry.id   AF-A0A3B9IJC2-F1
#
_cell.length_a   1.000
_cell.length_b   1.000
_cell.length_c   1.000
_cell.angle_alpha   90.00
_cell.angle_beta   90.00
_cell.angle_gamma   90.00
#
_symmetry.space_group_name_H-M   'P 1'
#
loop_
_entity.id
_entity.type
_entity.pdbx_description
1 polymer ?
#
loop_
_entity_poly.entity_id
_entity_poly.type
_entity_poly.pdbx_seq_one_letter_code
_entity_poly.pdbx_strand_id
1 'polypeptide(L)' 'WCHVMAHESFENPETAAVMNRLFVNVKVDREERPDVDDVYMAALQALGQPGGWPLTMFLTPDGAPFWGGTY' A
#
# COMPACT_ATOMS: atom_id res chain seq x y z
N TRP A 1 -7.53 -4.96 -10.30
CA TRP A 1 -6.32 -4.14 -10.13
C TRP A 1 -5.31 -4.73 -9.16
N CYS A 2 -5.71 -5.30 -8.01
CA CYS A 2 -4.74 -5.90 -7.08
C CYS A 2 -3.84 -6.98 -7.73
N HIS A 3 -4.43 -7.88 -8.53
CA HIS A 3 -3.67 -8.90 -9.28
C HIS A 3 -2.82 -8.30 -10.42
N VAL A 4 -3.25 -7.19 -11.02
CA VAL A 4 -2.50 -6.50 -12.08
C VAL A 4 -1.23 -5.87 -11.50
N MET A 5 -1.36 -5.09 -10.42
CA MET A 5 -0.21 -4.51 -9.72
C MET A 5 0.74 -5.57 -9.18
N ALA A 6 0.21 -6.71 -8.69
CA ALA A 6 1.05 -7.82 -8.26
C ALA A 6 1.95 -8.32 -9.38
N HIS A 7 1.38 -8.57 -10.56
CA HIS A 7 2.12 -9.06 -11.71
C HIS A 7 3.08 -8.02 -12.31
N GLU A 8 2.61 -6.78 -12.48
CA GLU A 8 3.37 -5.73 -13.16
C GLU A 8 4.45 -5.09 -12.26
N SER A 9 4.24 -5.09 -10.94
CA SER A 9 5.12 -4.41 -9.98
C SER A 9 5.79 -5.34 -8.96
N PHE A 10 5.02 -6.14 -8.21
CA PHE A 10 5.58 -6.91 -7.09
C PHE A 10 6.36 -8.16 -7.53
N GLU A 11 5.98 -8.76 -8.66
CA GLU A 11 6.70 -9.87 -9.28
C GLU A 11 7.91 -9.40 -10.12
N ASN A 12 8.01 -8.11 -10.42
CA ASN A 12 9.14 -7.55 -11.14
C ASN A 12 10.41 -7.54 -10.25
N PRO A 13 11.51 -8.22 -10.64
CA PRO A 13 12.70 -8.33 -9.79
C PRO A 13 13.40 -6.98 -9.50
N GLU A 14 13.38 -6.04 -10.44
CA GLU A 14 14.03 -4.73 -10.27
C GLU A 14 13.25 -3.86 -9.28
N THR A 15 11.91 -3.80 -9.43
CA THR A 15 11.03 -3.11 -8.49
C THR A 15 11.14 -3.73 -7.09
N ALA A 16 11.07 -5.05 -6.98
CA ALA A 16 11.21 -5.76 -5.71
C ALA A 16 12.57 -5.49 -5.04
N ALA A 17 13.66 -5.43 -5.80
CA ALA A 17 14.98 -5.11 -5.27
C ALA A 17 15.06 -3.69 -4.68
N VAL A 18 14.44 -2.70 -5.33
CA VAL A 18 14.35 -1.33 -4.78
C VAL A 18 13.48 -1.31 -3.53
N MET A 19 12.31 -1.96 -3.57
CA MET A 19 11.40 -2.04 -2.42
C MET A 19 12.08 -2.67 -1.20
N ASN A 20 12.76 -3.80 -1.38
CA ASN A 20 13.43 -4.52 -0.30
C ASN A 20 14.65 -3.76 0.25
N ARG A 21 15.29 -2.90 -0.56
CA ARG A 21 16.41 -2.07 -0.11
C ARG A 21 15.94 -0.87 0.72
N LEU A 22 14.79 -0.30 0.38
CA LEU A 22 14.36 1.00 0.91
C LEU A 22 13.24 0.91 1.96
N PHE A 23 12.47 -0.18 1.98
CA PHE A 23 11.25 -0.28 2.78
C PHE A 23 11.12 -1.65 3.47
N VAL A 24 10.34 -1.68 4.54
CA VAL A 24 9.79 -2.91 5.12
C VAL A 24 8.43 -3.16 4.48
N ASN A 25 8.36 -4.15 3.59
CA ASN A 25 7.14 -4.44 2.84
C ASN A 25 6.17 -5.29 3.68
N VAL A 26 4.95 -4.79 3.87
CA VAL A 26 3.87 -5.49 4.60
C VAL A 26 2.69 -5.70 3.67
N LYS A 27 2.27 -6.96 3.49
CA LYS A 27 1.07 -7.30 2.73
C LYS A 27 -0.10 -7.52 3.69
N VAL A 28 -1.20 -6.82 3.44
CA VAL A 28 -2.42 -6.92 4.24
C VAL A 28 -3.54 -7.44 3.35
N ASP A 29 -4.25 -8.45 3.84
CA ASP A 29 -5.53 -8.87 3.26
C ASP A 29 -6.66 -8.12 3.97
N ARG A 30 -7.45 -7.36 3.20
CA ARG A 30 -8.56 -6.56 3.74
C ARG A 30 -9.73 -7.42 4.24
N GLU A 31 -9.90 -8.62 3.70
CA GLU A 31 -10.98 -9.51 4.14
C GLU A 31 -10.67 -10.09 5.52
N GLU A 32 -9.38 -10.27 5.83
CA GLU A 32 -8.90 -10.70 7.14
C GLU A 32 -8.72 -9.52 8.12
N ARG A 33 -8.32 -8.34 7.62
CA ARG A 33 -8.02 -7.13 8.41
C ARG A 33 -8.75 -5.89 7.90
N PRO A 34 -10.10 -5.88 7.92
CA PRO A 34 -10.87 -4.72 7.49
C PRO A 34 -10.63 -3.50 8.39
N ASP A 35 -10.27 -3.72 9.65
CA ASP A 35 -9.91 -2.68 10.61
C ASP A 35 -8.69 -1.85 10.16
N VAL A 36 -7.71 -2.51 9.52
CA VAL A 36 -6.52 -1.86 9.00
C VAL A 36 -6.82 -1.13 7.69
N ASP A 37 -7.65 -1.74 6.83
CA ASP A 37 -8.09 -1.16 5.56
C ASP A 37 -8.83 0.16 5.77
N ASP A 38 -9.79 0.19 6.70
CA ASP A 38 -10.59 1.38 7.02
C ASP A 38 -9.71 2.56 7.47
N VAL A 39 -8.73 2.30 8.35
CA VAL A 39 -7.81 3.31 8.87
C VAL A 39 -7.00 3.95 7.74
N TYR A 40 -6.42 3.14 6.85
CA TYR A 40 -5.55 3.66 5.80
C TYR A 40 -6.32 4.20 4.59
N MET A 41 -7.55 3.74 4.33
CA MET A 41 -8.45 4.36 3.36
C MET A 41 -8.85 5.76 3.81
N ALA A 42 -9.19 5.94 5.08
CA ALA A 42 -9.48 7.27 5.65
C ALA A 42 -8.25 8.20 5.57
N ALA A 43 -7.06 7.68 5.86
CA ALA A 43 -5.82 8.44 5.72
C ALA A 43 -5.56 8.87 4.27
N LEU A 44 -5.77 7.97 3.30
CA LEU A 44 -5.61 8.26 1.87
C LEU A 44 -6.52 9.41 1.41
N GLN A 45 -7.78 9.37 1.84
CA GLN A 45 -8.75 10.44 1.57
C GLN A 45 -8.35 11.76 2.25
N ALA A 46 -7.84 11.70 3.49
CA ALA A 46 -7.33 12.88 4.19
C ALA A 46 -6.11 13.52 3.51
N LEU A 47 -5.29 12.71 2.81
CA LEU A 47 -4.20 13.16 1.94
C LEU A 47 -4.69 13.72 0.59
N GLY A 48 -6.00 13.76 0.36
CA GLY A 48 -6.62 14.28 -0.86
C GLY A 48 -6.50 13.35 -2.07
N GLN A 49 -6.19 12.07 -1.85
CA GLN A 49 -6.04 11.09 -2.93
C GLN A 49 -7.36 10.35 -3.19
N PRO A 50 -7.62 9.92 -4.44
CA PRO A 50 -8.75 9.05 -4.74
C PRO A 50 -8.62 7.70 -4.02
N GLY A 51 -9.72 7.25 -3.39
CA GLY A 51 -9.78 5.94 -2.73
C GLY A 51 -9.96 4.78 -3.70
N GLY A 52 -9.68 3.56 -3.24
CA GLY A 52 -9.81 2.33 -4.04
C GLY A 52 -8.76 1.28 -3.68
N TRP A 53 -8.75 0.18 -4.44
CA TRP A 53 -7.81 -0.92 -4.25
C TRP A 53 -7.13 -1.32 -5.57
N PRO A 54 -5.84 -1.71 -5.55
CA PRO A 54 -5.01 -1.94 -4.36
C PRO A 54 -4.57 -0.64 -3.68
N LEU A 55 -4.78 -0.56 -2.37
CA LEU A 55 -4.34 0.58 -1.55
C LEU A 55 -2.88 0.35 -1.17
N THR A 56 -2.01 1.30 -1.51
CA THR A 56 -0.60 1.33 -1.09
C THR A 56 -0.37 2.54 -0.20
N MET A 57 0.16 2.32 1.00
CA MET A 57 0.43 3.37 1.97
C MET A 57 1.89 3.31 2.43
N PHE A 58 2.53 4.48 2.47
CA PHE A 58 3.88 4.66 3.01
C PHE A 58 3.78 5.28 4.39
N LEU A 59 4.42 4.60 5.34
CA LEU A 59 4.31 4.88 6.77
C LEU A 59 5.66 5.23 7.36
N THR A 60 5.66 6.09 8.36
CA THR A 60 6.78 6.21 9.30
C THR A 60 6.91 4.94 10.17
N PRO A 61 8.04 4.72 10.87
CA PRO A 61 8.22 3.52 11.71
C PRO A 61 7.19 3.34 12.83
N ASP A 62 6.54 4.42 13.29
CA ASP A 62 5.45 4.42 14.26
C ASP A 62 4.06 4.18 13.63
N GLY A 63 4.01 3.96 12.30
CA GLY A 63 2.79 3.62 11.59
C GLY A 63 1.98 4.82 11.09
N ALA A 64 2.52 6.04 11.17
CA ALA A 64 1.82 7.24 10.69
C ALA A 64 1.92 7.37 9.16
N PRO A 65 0.79 7.54 8.44
CA PRO A 65 0.79 7.68 6.99
C PRO A 65 1.27 9.06 6.55
N PHE A 66 2.16 9.10 5.56
CA PHE A 66 2.65 10.37 4.99
C PHE A 66 2.51 10.45 3.46
N TRP A 67 2.32 9.32 2.78
CA TRP A 67 2.01 9.27 1.34
C TRP A 67 1.28 7.97 1.02
N GLY A 68 0.38 8.00 0.05
CA GLY A 68 -0.32 6.79 -0.40
C GLY A 68 -0.96 6.98 -1.76
N GLY A 69 -1.41 5.89 -2.34
CA GLY A 69 -2.08 5.89 -3.64
C GLY A 69 -2.79 4.58 -3.93
N THR A 70 -3.51 4.60 -5.04
CA THR A 70 -4.13 3.43 -5.65
C THR A 70 -3.51 3.21 -7.03
N TYR A 71 -3.63 1.99 -7.55
CA TYR A 71 -3.13 1.62 -8.88
C TYR A 71 -4.08 2.07 -9.98
#